data_AF-A0A812ZIE1-F1
#
_entry.id   AF-A0A812ZIE1-F1
#
_cell.length_a   1.000
_cell.length_b   1.000
_cell.length_c   1.000
_cell.angle_alpha   90.00
_cell.angle_beta   90.00
_cell.angle_gamma   90.00
#
_symmetry.space_group_name_H-M   'P 1'
#
loop_
_entity.id
_entity.type
_entity.pdbx_description
1 polymer ?
#
loop_
_entity_poly.entity_id
_entity_poly.type
_entity_poly.pdbx_seq_one_letter_code
_entity_poly.pdbx_strand_id
1 'polypeptide(L)'
;MAVTWSCKLCMQRNSIEADKCVTCGRPPDWVPAQRHQAEPQGELEVFRGRELAPRDPPREVQPVAPNSRSYVQLCISFILVMLNVIVNMLWPVKFLRMDEQLRVQHLTTVTVVNGPGLVCINPFKTCAIVKALTLGPLDYVRVRDAMDGTERAVHGPRLFFLGPYEKMQASGQGVSVSNMQYVLIEDKQTGERKVQRGPLVWIPGPREEGKVCNAVRLSSTEYVTVEDLLSGARRVEKGPCIWFPGPYEEWEQGEAVHLSGTEYVTVQNVLSGERRVDKGPCMWFPGPHDQWTKGASTSLTCTQYLTVLNKLSGASSLVKGPCIWFPGPYDSASQVREAVVLQDDEYVKLKDISTGTRWVHRGKGLLFLEPTWRVESSNARSSGIQKSWALRGREFLRLQVAPHLRVTKGS
;
A
#
# COMPACT_ATOMS: atom_id res chain seq x y z
N MET A 1 0.10 -10.24 -33.24
CA MET A 1 -0.81 -10.28 -32.07
C MET A 1 -1.75 -11.46 -32.28
N ALA A 2 -1.73 -12.46 -31.39
CA ALA A 2 -2.63 -13.60 -31.52
C ALA A 2 -4.07 -13.13 -31.26
N VAL A 3 -5.01 -13.49 -32.14
CA VAL A 3 -6.42 -13.16 -31.97
C VAL A 3 -6.99 -14.05 -30.86
N THR A 4 -7.64 -13.45 -29.86
CA THR A 4 -8.23 -14.15 -28.70
C THR A 4 -9.63 -13.63 -28.45
N TRP A 5 -10.54 -14.48 -27.95
CA TRP A 5 -11.84 -14.05 -27.45
C TRP A 5 -11.89 -14.14 -25.92
N SER A 6 -12.71 -13.31 -25.28
CA SER A 6 -12.89 -13.31 -23.82
C SER A 6 -14.25 -13.87 -23.45
N CYS A 7 -14.29 -14.84 -22.53
CA CYS A 7 -15.55 -15.44 -22.07
C CYS A 7 -16.37 -14.44 -21.24
N LYS A 8 -17.58 -14.11 -21.68
CA LYS A 8 -18.46 -13.15 -20.99
C LYS A 8 -18.86 -13.55 -19.57
N LEU A 9 -18.79 -14.84 -19.22
CA LEU A 9 -19.20 -15.35 -17.90
C LEU A 9 -18.06 -15.32 -16.86
N CYS A 10 -16.85 -15.72 -17.25
CA CYS A 10 -15.71 -15.87 -16.32
C CYS A 10 -14.51 -14.98 -16.65
N MET A 11 -14.58 -14.17 -17.72
CA MET A 11 -13.54 -13.25 -18.19
C MET A 11 -12.21 -13.90 -18.62
N GLN A 12 -12.16 -15.24 -18.74
CA GLN A 12 -10.98 -15.95 -19.26
C GLN A 12 -10.77 -15.65 -20.75
N ARG A 13 -9.54 -15.30 -21.14
CA ARG A 13 -9.13 -15.20 -22.55
C ARG A 13 -8.82 -16.59 -23.10
N ASN A 14 -9.43 -16.92 -24.23
CA ASN A 14 -9.27 -18.20 -24.91
C ASN A 14 -8.66 -17.98 -26.31
N SER A 15 -8.00 -19.01 -26.85
CA SER A 15 -7.54 -19.03 -28.25
C SER A 15 -8.73 -18.92 -29.21
N ILE A 16 -8.55 -18.30 -30.38
CA ILE A 16 -9.60 -18.21 -31.39
C ILE A 16 -10.02 -19.58 -31.96
N GLU A 17 -9.15 -20.58 -31.87
CA GLU A 17 -9.43 -21.97 -32.29
C GLU A 17 -10.19 -22.78 -31.22
N ALA A 18 -10.41 -22.22 -30.01
CA ALA A 18 -11.09 -22.93 -28.94
C ALA A 18 -12.62 -22.83 -29.07
N ASP A 19 -13.27 -23.97 -29.33
CA ASP A 19 -14.74 -24.09 -29.44
C ASP A 19 -15.49 -23.77 -28.14
N LYS A 20 -14.79 -23.87 -26.99
CA LYS A 20 -15.36 -23.70 -25.64
C LYS A 20 -14.35 -23.02 -24.72
N CYS A 21 -14.85 -22.26 -23.75
CA CYS A 21 -14.03 -21.67 -22.71
C CYS A 21 -13.36 -22.76 -21.86
N VAL A 22 -12.04 -22.66 -21.66
CA VAL A 22 -11.27 -23.63 -20.87
C VAL A 22 -11.76 -23.74 -19.43
N THR A 23 -12.27 -22.65 -18.85
CA THR A 23 -12.70 -22.62 -17.45
C THR A 23 -14.15 -23.09 -17.25
N CYS A 24 -15.09 -22.65 -18.10
CA CYS A 24 -16.52 -22.91 -17.88
C CYS A 24 -17.18 -23.84 -18.90
N GLY A 25 -16.44 -24.29 -19.92
CA GLY A 25 -16.93 -25.21 -20.96
C GLY A 25 -17.99 -24.63 -21.90
N ARG A 26 -18.30 -23.32 -21.83
CA ARG A 26 -19.33 -22.69 -22.69
C ARG A 26 -18.74 -22.13 -23.99
N PRO A 27 -19.51 -22.18 -25.10
CA PRO A 27 -19.08 -21.63 -26.40
C PRO A 27 -19.03 -20.08 -26.37
N PRO A 28 -18.36 -19.44 -27.36
CA PRO A 28 -18.20 -17.98 -27.42
C PRO A 28 -19.53 -17.23 -27.46
N ASP A 29 -20.54 -17.80 -28.12
CA ASP A 29 -21.86 -17.19 -28.36
C ASP A 29 -22.89 -17.51 -27.28
N TRP A 30 -22.45 -18.06 -26.14
CA TRP A 30 -23.38 -18.43 -25.09
C TRP A 30 -24.05 -17.19 -24.47
N VAL A 31 -25.37 -17.10 -24.66
CA VAL A 31 -26.24 -16.11 -24.01
C VAL A 31 -27.00 -16.81 -22.88
N PRO A 32 -27.01 -16.28 -21.64
CA PRO A 32 -27.87 -16.81 -20.60
C PRO A 32 -29.32 -16.73 -21.07
N ALA A 33 -30.03 -17.86 -21.08
CA ALA A 33 -31.46 -17.88 -21.30
C ALA A 33 -32.09 -16.90 -20.29
N GLN A 34 -32.61 -15.79 -20.80
CA GLN A 34 -33.33 -14.82 -19.99
C GLN A 34 -34.52 -15.57 -19.39
N ARG A 35 -34.45 -15.88 -18.09
CA ARG A 35 -35.65 -16.20 -17.33
C ARG A 35 -36.52 -14.97 -17.41
N HIS A 36 -37.57 -15.05 -18.22
CA HIS A 36 -38.69 -14.13 -18.18
C HIS A 36 -39.08 -13.96 -16.71
N GLN A 37 -38.87 -12.74 -16.19
CA GLN A 37 -39.54 -12.28 -14.99
C GLN A 37 -41.03 -12.24 -15.34
N ALA A 38 -41.75 -13.28 -14.97
CA ALA A 38 -43.20 -13.25 -14.93
C ALA A 38 -43.58 -12.34 -13.75
N GLU A 39 -43.94 -11.11 -14.11
CA GLU A 39 -44.65 -10.13 -13.31
C GLU A 39 -46.01 -10.74 -12.86
N PRO A 40 -46.38 -10.69 -11.56
CA PRO A 40 -47.71 -11.13 -11.15
C PRO A 40 -48.68 -9.97 -11.35
N GLN A 41 -49.27 -9.87 -12.55
CA GLN A 41 -50.51 -9.14 -12.74
C GLN A 41 -51.66 -10.03 -12.28
N GLY A 42 -52.23 -9.69 -11.11
CA GLY A 42 -53.47 -10.28 -10.62
C GLY A 42 -54.66 -9.66 -11.35
N GLU A 43 -55.05 -10.28 -12.46
CA GLU A 43 -56.27 -9.98 -13.19
C GLU A 43 -57.42 -10.84 -12.65
N LEU A 44 -58.52 -10.17 -12.31
CA LEU A 44 -59.81 -10.74 -11.98
C LEU A 44 -60.48 -11.27 -13.27
N GLU A 45 -60.70 -12.58 -13.38
CA GLU A 45 -61.85 -13.18 -14.10
C GLU A 45 -62.16 -14.52 -13.40
N VAL A 46 -63.34 -14.72 -12.78
CA VAL A 46 -64.64 -15.02 -13.39
C VAL A 46 -64.56 -16.20 -14.37
N PHE A 47 -64.84 -17.42 -13.90
CA PHE A 47 -65.60 -18.47 -14.63
C PHE A 47 -65.90 -19.63 -13.65
N ARG A 48 -67.15 -19.79 -13.19
CA ARG A 48 -68.20 -20.70 -13.73
C ARG A 48 -67.78 -22.18 -13.83
N GLY A 49 -68.31 -22.99 -12.90
CA GLY A 49 -69.27 -24.02 -13.26
C GLY A 49 -68.87 -25.50 -13.08
N ARG A 50 -69.76 -26.22 -12.37
CA ARG A 50 -69.99 -27.69 -12.32
C ARG A 50 -68.92 -28.50 -11.55
N GLU A 51 -69.26 -29.40 -10.64
CA GLU A 51 -70.31 -30.44 -10.70
C GLU A 51 -70.93 -30.74 -9.33
N LEU A 52 -72.26 -30.91 -9.34
CA LEU A 52 -73.07 -31.46 -8.26
C LEU A 52 -73.14 -32.98 -8.42
N ALA A 53 -72.81 -33.73 -7.37
CA ALA A 53 -73.18 -35.14 -7.18
C ALA A 53 -73.12 -35.50 -5.68
N PRO A 54 -73.75 -36.60 -5.23
CA PRO A 54 -75.18 -36.75 -5.02
C PRO A 54 -75.55 -36.71 -3.53
N ARG A 55 -76.83 -36.44 -3.26
CA ARG A 55 -77.46 -36.52 -1.93
C ARG A 55 -77.30 -37.92 -1.33
N ASP A 56 -76.71 -37.98 -0.14
CA ASP A 56 -76.77 -39.15 0.74
C ASP A 56 -78.22 -39.42 1.20
N PRO A 57 -78.61 -40.70 1.34
CA PRO A 57 -79.94 -41.12 1.75
C PRO A 57 -80.25 -40.78 3.23
N PRO A 58 -81.54 -40.74 3.61
CA PRO A 58 -81.96 -40.35 4.96
C PRO A 58 -81.40 -41.31 6.01
N ARG A 59 -80.64 -40.75 6.95
CA ARG A 59 -80.18 -41.45 8.16
C ARG A 59 -81.38 -41.87 9.00
N GLU A 60 -81.58 -43.18 9.06
CA GLU A 60 -82.52 -43.88 9.92
C GLU A 60 -82.23 -43.57 11.40
N VAL A 61 -83.22 -42.99 12.07
CA VAL A 61 -83.18 -42.62 13.49
C VAL A 61 -83.26 -43.91 14.31
N GLN A 62 -82.11 -44.38 14.80
CA GLN A 62 -82.07 -45.45 15.79
C GLN A 62 -82.55 -44.93 17.16
N PRO A 63 -83.40 -45.71 17.87
CA PRO A 63 -83.92 -45.33 19.18
C PRO A 63 -82.80 -45.30 20.24
N VAL A 64 -82.67 -44.16 20.91
CA VAL A 64 -81.79 -43.96 22.07
C VAL A 64 -82.31 -44.81 23.23
N ALA A 65 -81.61 -45.92 23.49
CA ALA A 65 -81.81 -46.71 24.70
C ALA A 65 -81.45 -45.86 25.94
N PRO A 66 -82.25 -45.89 27.02
CA PRO A 66 -81.92 -45.20 28.27
C PRO A 66 -80.73 -45.91 28.93
N ASN A 67 -79.54 -45.39 28.67
CA ASN A 67 -78.32 -45.77 29.36
C ASN A 67 -78.42 -45.30 30.83
N SER A 68 -78.87 -46.18 31.71
CA SER A 68 -78.63 -46.11 33.16
C SER A 68 -77.15 -46.33 33.45
N ARG A 69 -76.29 -45.42 32.95
CA ARG A 69 -74.89 -45.35 33.36
C ARG A 69 -74.89 -44.95 34.83
N SER A 70 -74.57 -45.92 35.68
CA SER A 70 -74.46 -45.75 37.12
C SER A 70 -73.60 -44.52 37.45
N TYR A 71 -73.98 -43.80 38.50
CA TYR A 71 -73.24 -42.64 39.04
C TYR A 71 -71.73 -42.90 39.17
N VAL A 72 -71.33 -44.17 39.38
CA VAL A 72 -69.93 -44.61 39.45
C VAL A 72 -69.14 -44.30 38.17
N GLN A 73 -69.74 -44.46 36.98
CA GLN A 73 -69.06 -44.21 35.71
C GLN A 73 -68.85 -42.71 35.45
N LEU A 74 -69.78 -41.87 35.91
CA LEU A 74 -69.63 -40.41 35.88
C LEU A 74 -68.51 -39.96 36.84
N CYS A 75 -68.46 -40.51 38.07
CA CYS A 75 -67.40 -40.21 39.04
C CYS A 75 -66.00 -40.60 38.52
N ILE A 76 -65.84 -41.80 37.93
CA ILE A 76 -64.56 -42.23 37.36
C ILE A 76 -64.15 -41.34 36.19
N SER A 77 -65.08 -40.99 35.30
CA SER A 77 -64.78 -40.08 34.18
C SER A 77 -64.34 -38.69 34.67
N PHE A 78 -64.96 -38.18 35.73
CA PHE A 78 -64.60 -36.90 36.33
C PHE A 78 -63.21 -36.94 36.99
N ILE A 79 -62.88 -38.02 37.72
CA ILE A 79 -61.55 -38.21 38.30
C ILE A 79 -60.48 -38.31 37.21
N LEU A 80 -60.74 -39.02 36.11
CA LEU A 80 -59.81 -39.11 34.99
C LEU A 80 -59.62 -37.77 34.29
N VAL A 81 -60.69 -36.98 34.11
CA VAL A 81 -60.59 -35.62 33.57
C VAL A 81 -59.82 -34.72 34.52
N MET A 82 -60.10 -34.75 35.82
CA MET A 82 -59.36 -33.96 36.82
C MET A 82 -57.90 -34.37 36.89
N LEU A 83 -57.58 -35.66 36.86
CA LEU A 83 -56.20 -36.15 36.81
C LEU A 83 -55.52 -35.71 35.51
N ASN A 84 -56.20 -35.77 34.37
CA ASN A 84 -55.67 -35.32 33.09
C ASN A 84 -55.42 -33.80 33.09
N VAL A 85 -56.35 -33.01 33.64
CA VAL A 85 -56.18 -31.56 33.83
C VAL A 85 -55.04 -31.27 34.78
N ILE A 86 -54.93 -31.98 35.91
CA ILE A 86 -53.85 -31.84 36.88
C ILE A 86 -52.51 -32.21 36.23
N VAL A 87 -52.40 -33.32 35.50
CA VAL A 87 -51.16 -33.72 34.82
C VAL A 87 -50.77 -32.72 33.72
N ASN A 88 -51.72 -32.24 32.92
CA ASN A 88 -51.44 -31.24 31.89
C ASN A 88 -51.12 -29.85 32.46
N MET A 89 -51.71 -29.47 33.60
CA MET A 89 -51.43 -28.22 34.29
C MET A 89 -50.13 -28.28 35.08
N LEU A 90 -49.83 -29.43 35.70
CA LEU A 90 -48.64 -29.60 36.52
C LEU A 90 -47.40 -29.91 35.70
N TRP A 91 -47.50 -30.46 34.49
CA TRP A 91 -46.33 -30.72 33.64
C TRP A 91 -46.48 -30.11 32.26
N PRO A 92 -46.26 -28.79 32.12
CA PRO A 92 -46.16 -28.17 30.82
C PRO A 92 -44.98 -28.78 30.05
N VAL A 93 -45.31 -29.65 29.10
CA VAL A 93 -44.35 -30.18 28.13
C VAL A 93 -44.17 -29.13 27.03
N LYS A 94 -42.92 -28.71 26.80
CA LYS A 94 -42.57 -27.82 25.69
C LYS A 94 -41.81 -28.61 24.63
N PHE A 95 -42.24 -28.49 23.38
CA PHE A 95 -41.54 -29.01 22.23
C PHE A 95 -40.61 -27.92 21.69
N LEU A 96 -39.31 -28.20 21.65
CA LEU A 96 -38.29 -27.30 21.14
C LEU A 96 -37.88 -27.73 19.74
N ARG A 97 -37.88 -26.77 18.81
CA ARG A 97 -37.33 -26.94 17.46
C ARG A 97 -35.80 -26.92 17.48
N MET A 98 -35.20 -27.28 16.34
CA MET A 98 -33.74 -27.29 16.14
C MET A 98 -33.08 -25.92 16.38
N ASP A 99 -33.79 -24.83 16.12
CA ASP A 99 -33.34 -23.44 16.28
C ASP A 99 -33.90 -22.76 17.54
N GLU A 100 -34.50 -23.51 18.46
CA GLU A 100 -35.08 -22.99 19.68
C GLU A 100 -34.32 -23.45 20.92
N GLN A 101 -34.20 -22.55 21.89
CA GLN A 101 -33.59 -22.77 23.19
C GLN A 101 -34.58 -22.41 24.28
N LEU A 102 -34.76 -23.31 25.24
CA LEU A 102 -35.55 -23.05 26.43
C LEU A 102 -34.66 -22.48 27.53
N ARG A 103 -34.98 -21.29 28.03
CA ARG A 103 -34.36 -20.70 29.21
C ARG A 103 -35.28 -20.90 30.40
N VAL A 104 -34.80 -21.61 31.43
CA VAL A 104 -35.54 -21.85 32.66
C VAL A 104 -34.87 -21.07 33.78
N GLN A 105 -35.62 -20.16 34.40
CA GLN A 105 -35.17 -19.40 35.56
C GLN A 105 -35.43 -20.22 36.83
N HIS A 106 -34.37 -20.56 37.54
CA HIS A 106 -34.43 -21.07 38.92
C HIS A 106 -34.28 -19.91 39.89
N LEU A 107 -34.41 -20.19 41.19
CA LEU A 107 -34.28 -19.17 42.24
C LEU A 107 -32.92 -18.47 42.24
N THR A 108 -31.85 -19.21 41.90
CA THR A 108 -30.47 -18.70 41.93
C THR A 108 -29.75 -18.82 40.60
N THR A 109 -30.20 -19.73 39.73
CA THR A 109 -29.51 -20.06 38.49
C THR A 109 -30.41 -19.97 37.28
N VAL A 110 -29.84 -19.71 36.10
CA VAL A 110 -30.54 -19.89 34.83
C VAL A 110 -29.96 -21.13 34.17
N THR A 111 -30.80 -22.04 33.71
CA THR A 111 -30.36 -23.18 32.89
C THR A 111 -30.93 -23.06 31.50
N VAL A 112 -30.13 -23.42 30.50
CA VAL A 112 -30.54 -23.42 29.10
C VAL A 112 -30.59 -24.85 28.57
N VAL A 113 -31.63 -25.17 27.82
CA VAL A 113 -31.77 -26.45 27.13
C VAL A 113 -31.96 -26.16 25.65
N ASN A 114 -31.01 -26.61 24.83
CA ASN A 114 -31.05 -26.43 23.38
C ASN A 114 -31.92 -27.54 22.76
N GLY A 115 -32.72 -27.20 21.75
CA GLY A 115 -33.44 -28.18 20.96
C GLY A 115 -32.53 -28.99 20.01
N PRO A 116 -33.08 -29.97 19.29
CA PRO A 116 -34.49 -30.38 19.30
C PRO A 116 -34.80 -31.29 20.51
N GLY A 117 -36.03 -31.25 21.01
CA GLY A 117 -36.46 -32.19 22.05
C GLY A 117 -37.75 -31.80 22.77
N LEU A 118 -38.29 -32.76 23.53
CA LEU A 118 -39.37 -32.53 24.48
C LEU A 118 -38.77 -32.32 25.87
N VAL A 119 -39.08 -31.18 26.49
CA VAL A 119 -38.60 -30.86 27.84
C VAL A 119 -39.80 -30.68 28.75
N CYS A 120 -39.85 -31.47 29.82
CA CYS A 120 -40.83 -31.33 30.89
C CYS A 120 -40.33 -30.28 31.90
N ILE A 121 -41.10 -29.21 32.09
CA ILE A 121 -40.72 -28.10 32.98
C ILE A 121 -41.57 -28.16 34.24
N ASN A 122 -40.97 -27.85 35.38
CA ASN A 122 -41.71 -27.65 36.64
C ASN A 122 -42.62 -26.41 36.51
N PRO A 123 -43.91 -26.50 36.86
CA PRO A 123 -44.91 -25.45 36.60
C PRO A 123 -44.68 -24.18 37.42
N PHE A 124 -43.88 -24.27 38.50
CA PHE A 124 -43.53 -23.13 39.34
C PHE A 124 -42.30 -22.36 38.85
N LYS A 125 -41.72 -22.73 37.69
CA LYS A 125 -40.55 -22.04 37.11
C LYS A 125 -40.95 -21.21 35.91
N THR A 126 -40.43 -19.98 35.86
CA THR A 126 -40.58 -19.12 34.69
C THR A 126 -39.69 -19.62 33.56
N CYS A 127 -40.27 -19.85 32.39
CA CYS A 127 -39.55 -20.28 31.21
C CYS A 127 -39.79 -19.33 30.02
N ALA A 128 -38.76 -19.13 29.20
CA ALA A 128 -38.84 -18.37 27.95
C ALA A 128 -38.17 -19.16 26.82
N ILE A 129 -38.80 -19.19 25.65
CA ILE A 129 -38.22 -19.79 24.44
C ILE A 129 -37.49 -18.67 23.69
N VAL A 130 -36.21 -18.89 23.40
CA VAL A 130 -35.33 -17.97 22.68
C VAL A 130 -34.84 -18.65 21.41
N LYS A 131 -34.91 -17.96 20.27
CA LYS A 131 -34.39 -18.50 19.01
C LYS A 131 -32.87 -18.39 18.95
N ALA A 132 -32.23 -19.41 18.42
CA ALA A 132 -30.81 -19.44 18.12
C ALA A 132 -30.48 -18.51 16.95
N LEU A 133 -29.28 -17.94 16.98
CA LEU A 133 -28.80 -17.07 15.92
C LEU A 133 -28.10 -17.92 14.87
N THR A 134 -28.62 -17.90 13.64
CA THR A 134 -27.95 -18.54 12.51
C THR A 134 -26.87 -17.61 11.99
N LEU A 135 -25.59 -17.98 12.19
CA LEU A 135 -24.46 -17.19 11.71
C LEU A 135 -23.97 -17.78 10.40
N GLY A 136 -23.94 -16.95 9.35
CA GLY A 136 -23.31 -17.28 8.08
C GLY A 136 -21.78 -17.31 8.17
N PRO A 137 -21.08 -17.72 7.09
CA PRO A 137 -19.62 -17.85 7.09
C PRO A 137 -18.85 -16.54 7.38
N LEU A 138 -19.45 -15.40 7.06
CA LEU A 138 -18.88 -14.07 7.31
C LEU A 138 -19.47 -13.41 8.56
N ASP A 139 -20.55 -13.94 9.12
CA ASP A 139 -21.24 -13.27 10.22
C ASP A 139 -20.52 -13.53 11.55
N TYR A 140 -20.57 -12.55 12.43
CA TYR A 140 -20.06 -12.67 13.79
C TYR A 140 -20.99 -12.00 14.80
N VAL A 141 -20.92 -12.49 16.04
CA VAL A 141 -21.64 -11.91 17.17
C VAL A 141 -20.66 -11.70 18.33
N ARG A 142 -20.71 -10.50 18.93
CA ARG A 142 -20.05 -10.19 20.19
C ARG A 142 -21.01 -10.46 21.33
N VAL A 143 -20.54 -11.29 22.25
CA VAL A 143 -21.32 -11.77 23.38
C VAL A 143 -20.62 -11.36 24.65
N ARG A 144 -21.38 -10.82 25.60
CA ARG A 144 -20.90 -10.48 26.93
C ARG A 144 -21.62 -11.33 27.96
N ASP A 145 -20.86 -12.00 28.82
CA ASP A 145 -21.42 -12.67 29.98
C ASP A 145 -21.86 -11.62 31.01
N ALA A 146 -23.11 -11.68 31.47
CA ALA A 146 -23.63 -10.74 32.46
C ALA A 146 -23.08 -10.97 33.87
N MET A 147 -22.56 -12.17 34.17
CA MET A 147 -22.00 -12.50 35.50
C MET A 147 -20.54 -12.06 35.59
N ASP A 148 -19.71 -12.55 34.67
CA ASP A 148 -18.26 -12.35 34.71
C ASP A 148 -17.82 -11.09 33.95
N GLY A 149 -18.70 -10.54 33.10
CA GLY A 149 -18.37 -9.42 32.22
C GLY A 149 -17.45 -9.79 31.06
N THR A 150 -17.10 -11.07 30.90
CA THR A 150 -16.22 -11.59 29.86
C THR A 150 -16.86 -11.40 28.49
N GLU A 151 -16.11 -10.78 27.58
CA GLU A 151 -16.53 -10.57 26.20
C GLU A 151 -15.84 -11.58 25.29
N ARG A 152 -16.60 -12.21 24.39
CA ARG A 152 -16.06 -13.10 23.37
C ARG A 152 -16.71 -12.84 22.02
N ALA A 153 -15.92 -12.95 20.96
CA ALA A 153 -16.41 -12.95 19.59
C ALA A 153 -16.71 -14.38 19.16
N VAL A 154 -17.85 -14.56 18.50
CA VAL A 154 -18.31 -15.83 17.99
C VAL A 154 -18.41 -15.73 16.48
N HIS A 155 -17.71 -16.61 15.78
CA HIS A 155 -17.66 -16.66 14.32
C HIS A 155 -18.59 -17.75 13.77
N GLY A 156 -19.19 -17.49 12.60
CA GLY A 156 -19.88 -18.52 11.82
C GLY A 156 -18.94 -19.36 10.94
N PRO A 157 -19.46 -20.31 10.14
CA PRO A 157 -20.87 -20.67 10.06
C PRO A 157 -21.28 -21.61 11.20
N ARG A 158 -22.25 -21.20 12.02
CA ARG A 158 -22.81 -22.06 13.08
C ARG A 158 -24.16 -21.55 13.57
N LEU A 159 -24.98 -22.48 14.06
CA LEU A 159 -26.17 -22.14 14.83
C LEU A 159 -25.76 -21.81 16.26
N PHE A 160 -25.74 -20.53 16.59
CA PHE A 160 -25.24 -20.05 17.87
C PHE A 160 -26.35 -19.91 18.91
N PHE A 161 -26.19 -20.64 20.01
CA PHE A 161 -27.05 -20.60 21.18
C PHE A 161 -26.39 -19.76 22.27
N LEU A 162 -27.10 -18.77 22.80
CA LEU A 162 -26.61 -17.95 23.91
C LEU A 162 -26.60 -18.76 25.21
N GLY A 163 -25.53 -18.67 25.98
CA GLY A 163 -25.44 -19.23 27.33
C GLY A 163 -26.42 -18.59 28.33
N PRO A 164 -26.54 -19.15 29.54
CA PRO A 164 -27.57 -18.74 30.51
C PRO A 164 -27.56 -17.25 30.88
N TYR A 165 -26.37 -16.67 31.00
CA TYR A 165 -26.16 -15.28 31.38
C TYR A 165 -25.60 -14.43 30.24
N GLU A 166 -25.46 -15.00 29.06
CA GLU A 166 -24.91 -14.32 27.91
C GLU A 166 -25.94 -13.37 27.30
N LYS A 167 -25.48 -12.15 27.01
CA LYS A 167 -26.23 -11.13 26.27
C LYS A 167 -25.50 -10.78 24.98
N MET A 168 -26.26 -10.62 23.91
CA MET A 168 -25.75 -10.12 22.63
C MET A 168 -25.46 -8.63 22.75
N GLN A 169 -24.20 -8.24 22.51
CA GLN A 169 -23.79 -6.84 22.55
C GLN A 169 -23.85 -6.22 21.15
N ALA A 170 -23.32 -6.93 20.15
CA ALA A 170 -23.32 -6.51 18.76
C ALA A 170 -23.30 -7.71 17.82
N SER A 171 -23.86 -7.56 16.62
CA SER A 171 -23.77 -8.51 15.52
C SER A 171 -23.32 -7.77 14.26
N GLY A 172 -22.50 -8.40 13.42
CA GLY A 172 -22.00 -7.79 12.20
C GLY A 172 -21.48 -8.82 11.22
N GLN A 173 -20.99 -8.33 10.08
CA GLN A 173 -20.32 -9.14 9.07
C GLN A 173 -18.83 -8.84 9.08
N GLY A 174 -18.02 -9.87 8.89
CA GLY A 174 -16.59 -9.80 8.71
C GLY A 174 -16.25 -8.91 7.51
N VAL A 175 -15.15 -8.21 7.62
CA VAL A 175 -14.71 -7.27 6.60
C VAL A 175 -13.80 -7.98 5.64
N SER A 176 -14.20 -8.07 4.37
CA SER A 176 -13.36 -8.64 3.31
C SER A 176 -12.25 -7.67 2.94
N VAL A 177 -11.01 -8.08 3.15
CA VAL A 177 -9.80 -7.29 2.88
C VAL A 177 -9.19 -7.78 1.58
N SER A 178 -9.07 -6.91 0.58
CA SER A 178 -8.40 -7.25 -0.68
C SER A 178 -6.88 -7.34 -0.55
N ASN A 179 -6.20 -7.85 -1.58
CA ASN A 179 -4.73 -7.89 -1.66
C ASN A 179 -4.06 -6.51 -1.67
N MET A 180 -4.80 -5.44 -1.93
CA MET A 180 -4.33 -4.04 -1.88
C MET A 180 -4.77 -3.31 -0.62
N GLN A 181 -5.35 -4.03 0.34
CA GLN A 181 -5.85 -3.47 1.59
C GLN A 181 -5.23 -4.19 2.78
N TYR A 182 -5.27 -3.49 3.91
CA TYR A 182 -4.91 -4.04 5.20
C TYR A 182 -5.86 -3.51 6.26
N VAL A 183 -5.92 -4.19 7.40
CA VAL A 183 -6.67 -3.72 8.57
C VAL A 183 -5.66 -3.34 9.64
N LEU A 184 -5.72 -2.08 10.07
CA LEU A 184 -5.03 -1.63 11.28
C LEU A 184 -5.94 -1.93 12.47
N ILE A 185 -5.53 -2.89 13.29
CA ILE A 185 -6.25 -3.40 14.45
C ILE A 185 -5.65 -2.75 15.69
N GLU A 186 -6.50 -2.19 16.54
CA GLU A 186 -6.13 -1.64 17.85
C GLU A 186 -6.95 -2.37 18.92
N ASP A 187 -6.25 -2.98 19.88
CA ASP A 187 -6.89 -3.54 21.07
C ASP A 187 -7.18 -2.40 22.05
N LYS A 188 -8.45 -2.15 22.33
CA LYS A 188 -8.88 -1.07 23.24
C LYS A 188 -8.35 -1.20 24.65
N GLN A 189 -8.03 -2.41 25.10
CA GLN A 189 -7.59 -2.64 26.46
C GLN A 189 -6.08 -2.39 26.61
N THR A 190 -5.30 -2.96 25.70
CA THR A 190 -3.82 -2.90 25.78
C THR A 190 -3.24 -1.71 25.02
N GLY A 191 -3.98 -1.14 24.06
CA GLY A 191 -3.46 -0.18 23.08
C GLY A 191 -2.51 -0.81 22.06
N GLU A 192 -2.39 -2.15 22.04
CA GLU A 192 -1.53 -2.84 21.09
C GLU A 192 -2.10 -2.71 19.68
N ARG A 193 -1.25 -2.28 18.74
CA ARG A 193 -1.62 -2.14 17.32
C ARG A 193 -1.04 -3.29 16.52
N LYS A 194 -1.85 -3.84 15.62
CA LYS A 194 -1.47 -4.93 14.70
C LYS A 194 -1.95 -4.62 13.30
N VAL A 195 -1.18 -5.04 12.30
CA VAL A 195 -1.56 -4.89 10.89
C VAL A 195 -1.77 -6.27 10.28
N GLN A 196 -2.95 -6.51 9.72
CA GLN A 196 -3.27 -7.71 8.97
C GLN A 196 -3.44 -7.38 7.48
N ARG A 197 -2.63 -8.02 6.63
CA ARG A 197 -2.60 -7.81 5.18
C ARG A 197 -3.57 -8.77 4.49
N GLY A 198 -4.30 -8.30 3.48
CA GLY A 198 -5.14 -9.18 2.66
C GLY A 198 -4.35 -10.10 1.73
N PRO A 199 -5.02 -11.04 1.02
CA PRO A 199 -6.46 -11.25 0.99
C PRO A 199 -6.97 -12.11 2.17
N LEU A 200 -7.84 -11.56 3.01
CA LEU A 200 -8.46 -12.29 4.13
C LEU A 200 -9.80 -11.68 4.51
N VAL A 201 -10.62 -12.42 5.26
CA VAL A 201 -11.80 -11.87 5.94
C VAL A 201 -11.40 -11.59 7.38
N TRP A 202 -11.34 -10.31 7.73
CA TRP A 202 -11.06 -9.91 9.10
C TRP A 202 -12.35 -9.87 9.90
N ILE A 203 -12.37 -10.58 11.01
CA ILE A 203 -13.47 -10.55 11.97
C ILE A 203 -12.91 -9.98 13.28
N PRO A 204 -13.49 -8.91 13.83
CA PRO A 204 -12.93 -8.31 15.03
C PRO A 204 -13.04 -9.24 16.24
N GLY A 205 -11.96 -9.28 17.03
CA GLY A 205 -11.99 -9.80 18.39
C GLY A 205 -12.94 -9.03 19.33
N PRO A 206 -13.10 -9.50 20.58
CA PRO A 206 -14.05 -8.92 21.54
C PRO A 206 -13.76 -7.44 21.85
N ARG A 207 -12.46 -7.07 21.94
CA ARG A 207 -11.99 -5.73 22.30
C ARG A 207 -11.19 -5.04 21.20
N GLU A 208 -11.21 -5.62 20.01
CA GLU A 208 -10.50 -5.10 18.86
C GLU A 208 -11.39 -4.15 18.06
N GLU A 209 -10.80 -3.03 17.68
CA GLU A 209 -11.30 -2.17 16.61
C GLU A 209 -10.35 -2.21 15.44
N GLY A 210 -10.90 -2.23 14.23
CA GLY A 210 -10.12 -2.32 13.02
C GLY A 210 -10.56 -1.26 12.02
N LYS A 211 -9.59 -0.60 11.41
CA LYS A 211 -9.81 0.32 10.29
C LYS A 211 -9.21 -0.30 9.03
N VAL A 212 -10.04 -0.45 8.00
CA VAL A 212 -9.56 -0.86 6.68
C VAL A 212 -8.85 0.32 6.03
N CYS A 213 -7.64 0.08 5.56
CA CYS A 213 -6.82 1.05 4.88
C CYS A 213 -6.31 0.45 3.56
N ASN A 214 -5.98 1.33 2.60
CA ASN A 214 -5.38 0.92 1.34
C ASN A 214 -3.85 0.88 1.48
N ALA A 215 -3.23 -0.13 0.90
CA ALA A 215 -1.78 -0.22 0.75
C ALA A 215 -1.27 0.86 -0.21
N VAL A 216 -0.02 1.28 -0.02
CA VAL A 216 0.62 2.28 -0.90
C VAL A 216 1.20 1.54 -2.09
N ARG A 217 0.76 1.89 -3.29
CA ARG A 217 1.29 1.32 -4.53
C ARG A 217 2.42 2.21 -5.02
N LEU A 218 3.63 1.67 -5.10
CA LEU A 218 4.80 2.37 -5.58
C LEU A 218 5.14 1.92 -7.00
N SER A 219 5.25 2.88 -7.91
CA SER A 219 5.84 2.69 -9.23
C SER A 219 7.37 2.66 -9.15
N SER A 220 8.04 2.38 -10.27
CA SER A 220 9.51 2.36 -10.33
C SER A 220 10.17 3.72 -10.11
N THR A 221 9.40 4.81 -10.12
CA THR A 221 9.87 6.18 -9.91
C THR A 221 9.43 6.77 -8.57
N GLU A 222 8.76 5.98 -7.73
CA GLU A 222 8.27 6.42 -6.42
C GLU A 222 8.97 5.67 -5.30
N TYR A 223 9.01 6.29 -4.13
CA TYR A 223 9.48 5.69 -2.90
C TYR A 223 8.65 6.16 -1.71
N VAL A 224 8.81 5.46 -0.59
CA VAL A 224 8.22 5.86 0.69
C VAL A 224 9.32 5.97 1.72
N THR A 225 9.37 7.11 2.41
CA THR A 225 10.15 7.28 3.62
C THR A 225 9.30 6.81 4.79
N VAL A 226 9.78 5.81 5.53
CA VAL A 226 9.08 5.21 6.67
C VAL A 226 9.81 5.59 7.93
N GLU A 227 9.07 6.04 8.94
CA GLU A 227 9.55 6.31 10.29
C GLU A 227 8.82 5.42 11.28
N ASP A 228 9.58 4.61 12.01
CA ASP A 228 9.03 3.83 13.12
C ASP A 228 8.91 4.73 14.36
N LEU A 229 7.68 4.95 14.82
CA LEU A 229 7.39 5.82 15.97
C LEU A 229 7.96 5.30 17.29
N LEU A 230 8.23 4.00 17.40
CA LEU A 230 8.79 3.42 18.63
C LEU A 230 10.30 3.59 18.71
N SER A 231 11.01 3.33 17.61
CA SER A 231 12.48 3.39 17.57
C SER A 231 13.04 4.72 17.07
N GLY A 232 12.22 5.53 16.39
CA GLY A 232 12.66 6.69 15.61
C GLY A 232 13.48 6.33 14.37
N ALA A 233 13.59 5.05 14.03
CA ALA A 233 14.38 4.61 12.89
C ALA A 233 13.67 4.98 11.59
N ARG A 234 14.40 5.67 10.70
CA ARG A 234 13.92 6.04 9.37
C ARG A 234 14.53 5.14 8.31
N ARG A 235 13.73 4.72 7.34
CA ARG A 235 14.17 3.93 6.17
C ARG A 235 13.44 4.36 4.91
N VAL A 236 13.96 3.97 3.75
CA VAL A 236 13.36 4.29 2.45
C VAL A 236 13.09 3.00 1.68
N GLU A 237 11.82 2.79 1.33
CA GLU A 237 11.35 1.66 0.53
C GLU A 237 11.14 2.11 -0.91
N LYS A 238 11.82 1.46 -1.86
CA LYS A 238 11.79 1.83 -3.29
C LYS A 238 10.80 0.96 -4.04
N GLY A 239 10.07 1.54 -5.01
CA GLY A 239 9.25 0.76 -5.91
C GLY A 239 10.04 0.01 -7.00
N PRO A 240 9.39 -0.84 -7.82
CA PRO A 240 7.95 -1.07 -7.88
C PRO A 240 7.49 -2.14 -6.88
N CYS A 241 6.62 -1.78 -5.94
CA CYS A 241 6.07 -2.72 -4.95
C CYS A 241 4.73 -2.24 -4.39
N ILE A 242 4.02 -3.12 -3.68
CA ILE A 242 2.88 -2.76 -2.84
C ILE A 242 3.39 -2.74 -1.41
N TRP A 243 3.44 -1.56 -0.81
CA TRP A 243 3.96 -1.36 0.53
C TRP A 243 2.81 -1.28 1.56
N PHE A 244 3.02 -1.92 2.70
CA PHE A 244 2.08 -1.97 3.81
C PHE A 244 2.77 -1.42 5.07
N PRO A 245 2.22 -0.38 5.71
CA PRO A 245 2.79 0.14 6.95
C PRO A 245 2.72 -0.89 8.06
N GLY A 246 3.73 -0.86 8.93
CA GLY A 246 3.70 -1.50 10.24
C GLY A 246 2.74 -0.80 11.20
N PRO A 247 2.49 -1.41 12.38
CA PRO A 247 1.49 -0.94 13.35
C PRO A 247 1.81 0.44 13.97
N TYR A 248 3.09 0.81 14.00
CA TYR A 248 3.60 2.05 14.57
C TYR A 248 4.45 2.83 13.56
N GLU A 249 4.18 2.63 12.27
CA GLU A 249 4.95 3.28 11.21
C GLU A 249 4.17 4.46 10.63
N GLU A 250 4.82 5.62 10.61
CA GLU A 250 4.41 6.77 9.81
C GLU A 250 5.20 6.80 8.51
N TRP A 251 4.62 7.42 7.48
CA TRP A 251 5.22 7.40 6.16
C TRP A 251 4.89 8.63 5.32
N GLU A 252 5.83 8.95 4.43
CA GLU A 252 5.68 10.01 3.43
C GLU A 252 6.08 9.46 2.05
N GLN A 253 5.22 9.64 1.05
CA GLN A 253 5.50 9.25 -0.33
C GLN A 253 6.27 10.36 -1.04
N GLY A 254 7.29 9.97 -1.81
CA GLY A 254 8.10 10.88 -2.61
C GLY A 254 8.39 10.32 -4.00
N GLU A 255 8.80 11.21 -4.90
CA GLU A 255 9.21 10.87 -6.26
C GLU A 255 10.74 10.87 -6.39
N ALA A 256 11.25 9.83 -7.05
CA ALA A 256 12.67 9.69 -7.36
C ALA A 256 13.12 10.76 -8.36
N VAL A 257 14.35 11.22 -8.19
CA VAL A 257 14.92 12.26 -9.05
C VAL A 257 15.55 11.60 -10.27
N HIS A 258 15.00 11.87 -11.45
CA HIS A 258 15.64 11.47 -12.69
C HIS A 258 16.87 12.35 -12.97
N LEU A 259 18.03 11.70 -13.11
CA LEU A 259 19.29 12.33 -13.49
C LEU A 259 19.66 11.92 -14.89
N SER A 260 19.82 12.91 -15.78
CA SER A 260 20.42 12.69 -17.10
C SER A 260 21.95 12.50 -17.00
N GLY A 261 22.59 12.12 -18.11
CA GLY A 261 24.04 11.94 -18.16
C GLY A 261 24.87 13.21 -17.90
N THR A 262 24.24 14.39 -17.83
CA THR A 262 24.88 15.68 -17.52
C THR A 262 24.41 16.26 -16.19
N GLU A 263 23.65 15.53 -15.39
CA GLU A 263 23.14 15.97 -14.10
C GLU A 263 23.73 15.15 -12.95
N TYR A 264 23.74 15.74 -11.77
CA TYR A 264 24.16 15.08 -10.54
C TYR A 264 23.34 15.58 -9.35
N VAL A 265 23.43 14.86 -8.24
CA VAL A 265 22.87 15.27 -6.96
C VAL A 265 24.00 15.32 -5.94
N THR A 266 24.13 16.46 -5.27
CA THR A 266 24.97 16.58 -4.08
C THR A 266 24.14 16.20 -2.87
N VAL A 267 24.58 15.20 -2.12
CA VAL A 267 23.89 14.64 -0.96
C VAL A 267 24.71 14.92 0.28
N GLN A 268 24.06 15.39 1.34
CA GLN A 268 24.63 15.50 2.67
C GLN A 268 23.77 14.70 3.64
N ASN A 269 24.35 13.70 4.29
CA ASN A 269 23.67 13.00 5.37
C ASN A 269 23.62 13.89 6.61
N VAL A 270 22.43 14.13 7.15
CA VAL A 270 22.22 15.05 8.29
C VAL A 270 22.82 14.51 9.58
N LEU A 271 22.85 13.18 9.77
CA LEU A 271 23.36 12.56 10.99
C LEU A 271 24.89 12.46 10.98
N SER A 272 25.49 11.96 9.89
CA SER A 272 26.95 11.79 9.83
C SER A 272 27.69 13.04 9.33
N GLY A 273 27.01 13.97 8.67
CA GLY A 273 27.64 15.10 7.98
C GLY A 273 28.40 14.72 6.71
N GLU A 274 28.40 13.43 6.34
CA GLU A 274 29.08 12.92 5.15
C GLU A 274 28.44 13.51 3.89
N ARG A 275 29.29 13.98 2.97
CA ARG A 275 28.87 14.51 1.68
C ARG A 275 29.27 13.55 0.57
N ARG A 276 28.36 13.30 -0.36
CA ARG A 276 28.63 12.53 -1.59
C ARG A 276 27.99 13.19 -2.81
N VAL A 277 28.46 12.80 -3.99
CA VAL A 277 27.89 13.26 -5.26
C VAL A 277 27.53 12.05 -6.11
N ASP A 278 26.24 11.92 -6.39
CA ASP A 278 25.69 10.84 -7.21
C ASP A 278 25.46 11.36 -8.63
N LYS A 279 26.04 10.69 -9.63
CA LYS A 279 26.06 11.12 -11.04
C LYS A 279 25.03 10.34 -11.86
N GLY A 280 24.41 10.98 -12.85
CA GLY A 280 23.54 10.29 -13.81
C GLY A 280 24.32 9.51 -14.90
N PRO A 281 23.62 8.77 -15.78
CA PRO A 281 22.18 8.67 -15.91
C PRO A 281 21.56 7.61 -14.97
N CYS A 282 20.67 8.00 -14.07
CA CYS A 282 20.00 7.07 -13.16
C CYS A 282 18.74 7.67 -12.53
N MET A 283 17.90 6.81 -11.93
CA MET A 283 16.86 7.21 -10.99
C MET A 283 17.46 7.27 -9.59
N TRP A 284 17.58 8.46 -9.03
CA TRP A 284 18.16 8.68 -7.72
C TRP A 284 17.07 8.71 -6.64
N PHE A 285 17.31 8.01 -5.53
CA PHE A 285 16.42 7.92 -4.39
C PHE A 285 17.14 8.45 -3.15
N PRO A 286 16.57 9.38 -2.39
CA PRO A 286 17.18 9.86 -1.16
C PRO A 286 17.28 8.74 -0.12
N GLY A 287 18.34 8.79 0.70
CA GLY A 287 18.39 8.02 1.94
C GLY A 287 17.53 8.65 3.03
N PRO A 288 17.31 7.95 4.16
CA PRO A 288 16.37 8.35 5.21
C PRO A 288 16.71 9.67 5.92
N HIS A 289 17.98 10.08 5.89
CA HIS A 289 18.47 11.31 6.53
C HIS A 289 19.26 12.17 5.54
N ASP A 290 19.01 12.01 4.24
CA ASP A 290 19.77 12.67 3.20
C ASP A 290 19.10 14.00 2.82
N GLN A 291 19.81 15.11 3.00
CA GLN A 291 19.50 16.38 2.36
C GLN A 291 20.23 16.46 1.03
N TRP A 292 19.57 16.99 0.00
CA TRP A 292 20.13 16.95 -1.34
C TRP A 292 19.84 18.19 -2.16
N THR A 293 20.69 18.42 -3.17
CA THR A 293 20.54 19.48 -4.16
C THR A 293 20.90 18.96 -5.54
N LYS A 294 20.02 19.18 -6.52
CA LYS A 294 20.28 18.81 -7.92
C LYS A 294 21.17 19.86 -8.58
N GLY A 295 22.18 19.42 -9.31
CA GLY A 295 23.12 20.25 -10.05
C GLY A 295 23.31 19.78 -11.49
N ALA A 296 23.88 20.67 -12.32
CA ALA A 296 24.26 20.38 -13.70
C ALA A 296 25.77 20.31 -13.81
N SER A 297 26.28 19.31 -14.53
CA SER A 297 27.69 19.14 -14.85
C SER A 297 28.20 20.25 -15.77
N THR A 298 29.51 20.51 -15.72
CA THR A 298 30.15 21.48 -16.60
C THR A 298 30.77 20.75 -17.79
N SER A 299 30.24 21.00 -18.99
CA SER A 299 30.82 20.49 -20.23
C SER A 299 31.96 21.39 -20.70
N LEU A 300 33.13 20.81 -20.95
CA LEU A 300 34.32 21.51 -21.44
C LEU A 300 34.64 21.07 -22.86
N THR A 301 34.89 22.01 -23.76
CA THR A 301 35.43 21.74 -25.10
C THR A 301 36.94 21.46 -25.06
N CYS A 302 37.53 21.02 -26.17
CA CYS A 302 38.98 20.76 -26.27
C CYS A 302 39.88 21.97 -26.02
N THR A 303 39.34 23.19 -26.09
CA THR A 303 40.05 24.45 -25.81
C THR A 303 39.68 25.04 -24.47
N GLN A 304 38.82 24.40 -23.67
CA GLN A 304 38.36 24.92 -22.39
C GLN A 304 38.98 24.15 -21.22
N TYR A 305 39.11 24.85 -20.10
CA TYR A 305 39.52 24.28 -18.83
C TYR A 305 38.86 25.01 -17.66
N LEU A 306 38.87 24.36 -16.50
CA LEU A 306 38.49 24.99 -15.24
C LEU A 306 39.47 24.61 -14.14
N THR A 307 39.57 25.45 -13.13
CA THR A 307 40.30 25.15 -11.90
C THR A 307 39.30 24.69 -10.84
N VAL A 308 39.57 23.55 -10.23
CA VAL A 308 38.78 23.01 -9.12
C VAL A 308 39.53 23.26 -7.83
N LEU A 309 38.88 23.90 -6.86
CA LEU A 309 39.37 24.00 -5.49
C LEU A 309 38.63 22.98 -4.61
N ASN A 310 39.37 22.08 -4.00
CA ASN A 310 38.81 21.19 -2.98
C ASN A 310 38.80 21.93 -1.64
N LYS A 311 37.61 22.26 -1.13
CA LYS A 311 37.43 23.07 0.09
C LYS A 311 37.95 22.38 1.35
N LEU A 312 38.05 21.06 1.36
CA LEU A 312 38.52 20.30 2.53
C LEU A 312 40.04 20.30 2.64
N SER A 313 40.72 20.02 1.53
CA SER A 313 42.20 19.94 1.49
C SER A 313 42.88 21.28 1.17
N GLY A 314 42.16 22.24 0.59
CA GLY A 314 42.73 23.46 0.01
C GLY A 314 43.49 23.22 -1.30
N ALA A 315 43.56 21.98 -1.78
CA ALA A 315 44.25 21.65 -3.02
C ALA A 315 43.48 22.20 -4.23
N SER A 316 44.21 22.81 -5.16
CA SER A 316 43.69 23.24 -6.45
C SER A 316 44.17 22.31 -7.55
N SER A 317 43.28 21.94 -8.46
CA SER A 317 43.58 21.06 -9.59
C SER A 317 43.03 21.65 -10.90
N LEU A 318 43.67 21.30 -12.01
CA LEU A 318 43.31 21.76 -13.34
C LEU A 318 42.57 20.64 -14.09
N VAL A 319 41.37 20.94 -14.58
CA VAL A 319 40.59 20.01 -15.42
C VAL A 319 40.53 20.56 -16.84
N LYS A 320 41.03 19.77 -17.80
CA LYS A 320 41.12 20.12 -19.23
C LYS A 320 40.03 19.38 -20.02
N GLY A 321 39.45 20.02 -21.02
CA GLY A 321 38.53 19.36 -21.94
C GLY A 321 39.23 18.58 -23.08
N PRO A 322 38.46 17.85 -23.92
CA PRO A 322 37.01 17.73 -23.89
C PRO A 322 36.53 16.72 -22.84
N CYS A 323 35.74 17.15 -21.87
CA CYS A 323 35.16 16.27 -20.86
C CYS A 323 33.91 16.86 -20.21
N ILE A 324 33.10 16.00 -19.59
CA ILE A 324 32.00 16.41 -18.73
C ILE A 324 32.50 16.31 -17.29
N TRP A 325 32.65 17.45 -16.64
CA TRP A 325 33.14 17.52 -15.27
C TRP A 325 32.00 17.52 -14.26
N PHE A 326 32.13 16.67 -13.24
CA PHE A 326 31.24 16.59 -12.09
C PHE A 326 32.02 16.99 -10.84
N PRO A 327 31.47 17.86 -9.97
CA PRO A 327 32.13 18.20 -8.71
C PRO A 327 32.24 16.98 -7.80
N GLY A 328 33.36 16.85 -7.09
CA GLY A 328 33.43 16.05 -5.89
C GLY A 328 32.68 16.71 -4.71
N PRO A 329 32.53 16.01 -3.57
CA PRO A 329 31.68 16.46 -2.46
C PRO A 329 32.07 17.78 -1.81
N TYR A 330 33.34 18.17 -1.94
CA TYR A 330 33.90 19.42 -1.39
C TYR A 330 34.49 20.31 -2.48
N ASP A 331 34.26 19.98 -3.74
CA ASP A 331 34.86 20.70 -4.85
C ASP A 331 34.08 21.97 -5.16
N SER A 332 34.79 22.97 -5.65
CA SER A 332 34.20 24.21 -6.15
C SER A 332 34.94 24.60 -7.41
N ALA A 333 34.21 24.63 -8.53
CA ALA A 333 34.75 25.03 -9.82
C ALA A 333 34.88 26.56 -9.92
N SER A 334 35.98 27.00 -10.53
CA SER A 334 36.11 28.34 -11.08
C SER A 334 35.22 28.52 -12.32
N GLN A 335 35.15 29.74 -12.82
CA GLN A 335 34.63 30.00 -14.17
C GLN A 335 35.42 29.20 -15.21
N VAL A 336 34.71 28.73 -16.25
CA VAL A 336 35.32 28.08 -17.41
C VAL A 336 36.19 29.10 -18.13
N ARG A 337 37.42 28.70 -18.47
CA ARG A 337 38.41 29.54 -19.15
C ARG A 337 38.80 28.89 -20.48
N GLU A 338 39.18 29.74 -21.43
CA GLU A 338 39.75 29.29 -22.70
C GLU A 338 41.27 29.16 -22.58
N ALA A 339 41.80 28.08 -23.14
CA ALA A 339 43.23 27.84 -23.29
C ALA A 339 43.83 28.90 -24.20
N VAL A 340 45.05 29.33 -23.88
CA VAL A 340 45.77 30.27 -24.71
C VAL A 340 46.25 29.52 -25.96
N VAL A 341 45.69 29.87 -27.11
CA VAL A 341 46.08 29.33 -28.40
C VAL A 341 47.31 30.10 -28.88
N LEU A 342 48.42 29.41 -29.12
CA LEU A 342 49.63 29.99 -29.69
C LEU A 342 49.78 29.54 -31.14
N GLN A 343 50.19 30.48 -32.00
CA GLN A 343 50.66 30.21 -33.36
C GLN A 343 52.16 29.86 -33.37
N ASP A 344 52.67 29.47 -34.54
CA ASP A 344 54.07 29.09 -34.73
C ASP A 344 55.05 30.24 -34.39
N ASP A 345 54.65 31.49 -34.65
CA ASP A 345 55.44 32.68 -34.36
C ASP A 345 55.12 33.33 -33.02
N GLU A 346 54.38 32.66 -32.11
CA GLU A 346 53.94 33.26 -30.84
C GLU A 346 54.58 32.63 -29.60
N TYR A 347 54.67 33.42 -28.55
CA TYR A 347 55.10 32.99 -27.23
C TYR A 347 54.36 33.75 -26.12
N VAL A 348 54.34 33.15 -24.93
CA VAL A 348 53.77 33.74 -23.71
C VAL A 348 54.78 33.65 -22.59
N LYS A 349 54.90 34.74 -21.83
CA LYS A 349 55.69 34.80 -20.59
C LYS A 349 54.80 34.41 -19.42
N LEU A 350 55.23 33.39 -18.68
CA LEU A 350 54.51 32.86 -17.53
C LEU A 350 55.30 33.12 -16.26
N LYS A 351 54.55 33.36 -15.18
CA LYS A 351 55.07 33.41 -13.82
C LYS A 351 54.21 32.53 -12.94
N ASP A 352 54.85 31.63 -12.21
CA ASP A 352 54.21 30.92 -11.10
C ASP A 352 54.17 31.85 -9.88
N ILE A 353 52.96 32.15 -9.40
CA ILE A 353 52.73 33.04 -8.27
C ILE A 353 53.28 32.43 -6.97
N SER A 354 53.27 31.10 -6.85
CA SER A 354 53.67 30.41 -5.62
C SER A 354 55.19 30.39 -5.44
N THR A 355 55.94 30.05 -6.50
CA THR A 355 57.40 29.94 -6.46
C THR A 355 58.12 31.21 -6.92
N GLY A 356 57.43 32.09 -7.65
CA GLY A 356 58.03 33.26 -8.31
C GLY A 356 58.80 32.92 -9.59
N THR A 357 58.86 31.65 -9.98
CA THR A 357 59.59 31.18 -11.17
C THR A 357 58.98 31.76 -12.43
N ARG A 358 59.83 32.19 -13.37
CA ARG A 358 59.43 32.76 -14.67
C ARG A 358 59.99 31.92 -15.80
N TRP A 359 59.18 31.68 -16.82
CA TRP A 359 59.61 30.99 -18.04
C TRP A 359 58.80 31.46 -19.25
N VAL A 360 59.22 31.01 -20.44
CA VAL A 360 58.56 31.33 -21.71
C VAL A 360 58.06 30.05 -22.35
N HIS A 361 56.78 30.03 -22.70
CA HIS A 361 56.18 28.96 -23.52
C HIS A 361 56.07 29.48 -24.96
N ARG A 362 56.56 28.71 -25.94
CA ARG A 362 56.74 29.15 -27.34
C ARG A 362 56.29 28.07 -28.32
N GLY A 363 55.85 28.52 -29.50
CA GLY A 363 55.45 27.65 -30.60
C GLY A 363 53.98 27.27 -30.56
N LYS A 364 53.49 26.66 -31.65
CA LYS A 364 52.09 26.33 -31.83
C LYS A 364 51.60 25.30 -30.82
N GLY A 365 50.53 25.64 -30.12
CA GLY A 365 49.95 24.76 -29.10
C GLY A 365 48.81 25.38 -28.31
N LEU A 366 48.18 24.56 -27.48
CA LEU A 366 47.18 24.98 -26.50
C LEU A 366 47.82 25.00 -25.12
N LEU A 367 47.89 26.19 -24.53
CA LEU A 367 48.44 26.39 -23.20
C LEU A 367 47.29 26.53 -22.19
N PHE A 368 47.20 25.55 -21.29
CA PHE A 368 46.30 25.56 -20.15
C PHE A 368 47.03 26.10 -18.93
N LEU A 369 46.51 27.14 -18.30
CA LEU A 369 47.16 27.76 -17.15
C LEU A 369 46.88 26.97 -15.87
N GLU A 370 47.94 26.50 -15.21
CA GLU A 370 47.82 25.91 -13.87
C GLU A 370 47.29 26.94 -12.86
N PRO A 371 46.70 26.50 -11.73
CA PRO A 371 46.05 27.38 -10.76
C PRO A 371 46.93 28.51 -10.23
N THR A 372 48.24 28.25 -10.08
CA THR A 372 49.21 29.23 -9.57
C THR A 372 49.87 30.03 -10.69
N TRP A 373 49.61 29.71 -11.96
CA TRP A 373 50.26 30.38 -13.08
C TRP A 373 49.53 31.66 -13.46
N ARG A 374 50.30 32.68 -13.83
CA ARG A 374 49.80 33.93 -14.38
C ARG A 374 50.57 34.32 -15.61
N VAL A 375 49.87 34.82 -16.62
CA VAL A 375 50.47 35.43 -17.80
C VAL A 375 51.03 36.81 -17.41
N GLU A 376 52.33 37.01 -17.60
CA GLU A 376 52.94 38.33 -17.44
C GLU A 376 52.67 39.16 -18.70
N SER A 377 51.68 40.05 -18.61
CA SER A 377 51.40 41.03 -19.65
C SER A 377 52.02 42.38 -19.27
N SER A 378 52.76 42.98 -20.20
CA SER A 378 53.32 44.34 -20.02
C SER A 378 52.24 45.42 -20.02
N ASN A 379 51.06 45.13 -20.59
CA ASN A 379 49.90 46.01 -20.60
C ASN A 379 48.68 45.28 -20.02
N ALA A 380 47.94 45.94 -19.12
CA ALA A 380 46.73 45.37 -18.52
C ALA A 380 45.63 44.98 -19.53
N ARG A 381 45.72 45.49 -20.78
CA ARG A 381 44.75 45.22 -21.86
C ARG A 381 45.19 44.18 -22.88
N SER A 382 46.47 43.76 -22.90
CA SER A 382 46.93 42.75 -23.86
C SER A 382 46.79 41.33 -23.31
N SER A 383 46.51 40.36 -24.18
CA SER A 383 46.42 38.92 -23.85
C SER A 383 47.72 38.31 -23.33
N GLY A 384 48.82 39.08 -23.31
CA GLY A 384 50.16 38.63 -22.95
C GLY A 384 50.82 37.74 -23.99
N ILE A 385 50.15 37.48 -25.11
CA ILE A 385 50.72 36.81 -26.29
C ILE A 385 51.63 37.79 -27.02
N GLN A 386 52.86 37.37 -27.28
CA GLN A 386 53.88 38.16 -27.97
C GLN A 386 54.35 37.41 -29.21
N LYS A 387 54.63 38.15 -30.28
CA LYS A 387 55.26 37.57 -31.48
C LYS A 387 56.75 37.38 -31.25
N SER A 388 57.22 36.17 -31.51
CA SER A 388 58.63 35.83 -31.62
C SER A 388 59.24 36.53 -32.83
N TRP A 389 60.51 36.89 -32.72
CA TRP A 389 61.25 37.43 -33.85
C TRP A 389 61.75 36.29 -34.72
N ALA A 390 61.15 36.12 -35.90
CA ALA A 390 61.76 35.35 -36.97
C ALA A 390 62.87 36.19 -37.61
N LEU A 391 64.10 35.69 -37.54
CA LEU A 391 65.24 36.22 -38.29
C LEU A 391 65.26 35.55 -39.67
N ARG A 392 65.24 36.36 -40.72
CA ARG A 392 65.54 35.94 -42.10
C ARG A 392 67.06 35.83 -42.25
N GLY A 393 67.56 35.04 -43.21
CA GLY A 393 68.94 34.53 -43.23
C GLY A 393 70.12 35.52 -43.13
N ARG A 394 69.91 36.85 -43.21
CA ARG A 394 70.94 37.89 -42.95
C ARG A 394 70.63 38.82 -41.78
N GLU A 395 69.45 38.69 -41.16
CA GLU A 395 69.04 39.50 -40.02
C GLU A 395 69.74 38.99 -38.75
N PHE A 396 70.16 39.91 -37.89
CA PHE A 396 70.81 39.58 -36.62
C PHE A 396 70.22 40.41 -35.47
N LEU A 397 70.34 39.88 -34.25
CA LEU A 397 69.97 40.63 -33.05
C LEU A 397 71.19 41.36 -32.53
N ARG A 398 71.11 42.69 -32.43
CA ARG A 398 72.11 43.48 -31.74
C ARG A 398 71.67 43.66 -30.29
N LEU A 399 72.42 43.05 -29.38
CA LEU A 399 72.29 43.26 -27.94
C LEU A 399 73.10 44.50 -27.56
N GLN A 400 72.42 45.59 -27.17
CA GLN A 400 73.04 46.79 -26.63
C GLN A 400 72.93 46.76 -25.10
N VAL A 401 74.08 46.80 -24.41
CA VAL A 401 74.19 46.73 -22.96
C VAL A 401 74.58 48.11 -22.42
N ALA A 402 73.67 49.10 -22.41
CA ALA A 402 73.74 50.30 -21.55
C ALA A 402 72.60 51.30 -21.84
N PRO A 403 71.97 51.92 -20.81
CA PRO A 403 71.85 51.53 -19.39
C PRO A 403 70.75 50.47 -19.14
N HIS A 404 69.97 50.10 -20.16
CA HIS A 404 69.03 48.98 -20.15
C HIS A 404 69.37 48.03 -21.30
N LEU A 405 69.18 46.72 -21.09
CA LEU A 405 69.34 45.73 -22.16
C LEU A 405 68.34 46.05 -23.27
N ARG A 406 68.83 46.56 -24.40
CA ARG A 406 68.01 46.81 -25.59
C ARG A 406 68.39 45.81 -26.66
N VAL A 407 67.42 45.04 -27.12
CA VAL A 407 67.61 44.16 -28.27
C VAL A 407 67.02 44.88 -29.48
N THR A 408 67.82 45.15 -30.50
CA THR A 408 67.37 45.71 -31.77
C THR A 408 67.58 44.71 -32.88
N LYS A 409 66.57 44.57 -33.75
CA LYS A 409 66.66 43.76 -34.96
C LYS A 409 67.43 44.56 -36.02
N GLY A 410 68.60 44.05 -36.42
CA GLY A 410 69.39 44.58 -37.54
C GLY A 410 69.04 43.86 -38.84
N SER A 411 68.98 44.62 -39.93
CA SER A 411 68.74 44.13 -41.29
C SER A 411 70.02 44.09 -42.11
#